data_AF-A0A7G9TAT5-F1
#
_entry.id   AF-A0A7G9TAT5-F1
#
_cell.length_a   1.000
_cell.length_b   1.000
_cell.length_c   1.000
_cell.angle_alpha   90.00
_cell.angle_beta   90.00
_cell.angle_gamma   90.00
#
_symmetry.space_group_name_H-M   'P 1'
#
loop_
_entity.id
_entity.type
_entity.pdbx_description
1 polymer ?
#
loop_
_entity_poly.entity_id
_entity_poly.type
_entity_poly.pdbx_seq_one_letter_code
_entity_poly.pdbx_strand_id
1 'polypeptide(L)' 'MHPVLREILMEPVGWLAIGGSIVMVGIAFAVAMFVRKKVREEEKRPPR' A
#
# COMPACT_ATOMS: atom_id res chain seq x y z
N MET A 1 18.28 -22.98 -15.05
CA MET A 1 17.92 -21.75 -14.31
C MET A 1 17.11 -20.87 -15.26
N HIS A 2 15.83 -20.62 -14.99
CA HIS A 2 14.98 -19.86 -15.92
C HIS A 2 15.42 -18.38 -15.93
N PRO A 3 15.78 -17.79 -17.09
CA PRO A 3 16.40 -16.46 -17.18
C PRO A 3 15.58 -15.35 -16.51
N VAL A 4 14.26 -15.45 -16.64
CA VAL A 4 13.28 -14.50 -16.06
C VAL A 4 13.36 -14.38 -14.53
N LEU A 5 13.61 -15.49 -13.81
CA LEU A 5 13.71 -15.45 -12.34
C LEU A 5 14.99 -14.72 -11.88
N ARG A 6 16.05 -14.77 -12.70
CA ARG A 6 17.32 -14.10 -12.40
C ARG A 6 17.23 -12.60 -12.65
N GLU A 7 16.58 -12.18 -13.74
CA GLU A 7 16.33 -10.75 -14.01
C GLU A 7 15.50 -10.11 -12.89
N ILE A 8 14.38 -10.73 -12.49
CA ILE A 8 13.52 -10.19 -11.43
C ILE A 8 14.25 -10.09 -10.07
N LEU A 9 15.11 -11.06 -9.75
CA LEU A 9 15.77 -11.13 -8.44
C LEU A 9 17.10 -10.37 -8.38
N MET A 10 17.83 -10.25 -9.50
CA MET A 10 19.17 -9.64 -9.53
C MET A 10 19.21 -8.24 -10.15
N GLU A 11 18.19 -7.82 -10.89
CA GLU A 11 18.16 -6.45 -11.43
C GLU A 11 17.56 -5.46 -10.42
N PRO A 12 18.15 -4.26 -10.29
CA PRO A 12 17.65 -3.22 -9.37
C PRO A 12 16.21 -2.80 -9.70
N VAL A 13 15.78 -2.97 -10.95
CA VAL A 13 14.41 -2.66 -11.40
C VAL A 13 13.39 -3.61 -10.78
N GLY A 14 13.73 -4.89 -10.57
CA GLY A 14 12.83 -5.87 -9.94
C GLY A 14 12.53 -5.53 -8.48
N TRP A 15 13.54 -5.12 -7.73
CA TRP A 15 13.37 -4.66 -6.34
C TRP A 15 12.58 -3.36 -6.23
N LEU A 16 12.78 -2.42 -7.15
CA LEU A 16 11.99 -1.19 -7.23
C LEU A 16 10.51 -1.49 -7.54
N ALA A 17 10.23 -2.43 -8.44
CA ALA A 17 8.87 -2.84 -8.74
C ALA A 17 8.17 -3.51 -7.54
N ILE A 18 8.87 -4.38 -6.82
CA ILE A 18 8.35 -5.05 -5.62
C ILE A 18 8.13 -4.02 -4.50
N GLY A 19 9.13 -3.18 -4.22
CA GLY A 19 9.05 -2.13 -3.20
C GLY A 19 7.95 -1.12 -3.50
N GLY A 20 7.88 -0.63 -4.75
CA GLY A 20 6.83 0.31 -5.18
C GLY A 20 5.42 -0.26 -5.05
N SER A 21 5.25 -1.55 -5.37
CA SER A 21 3.96 -2.24 -5.23
C SER A 21 3.54 -2.36 -3.76
N ILE A 22 4.46 -2.74 -2.87
CA ILE A 22 4.19 -2.81 -1.43
C ILE A 22 3.81 -1.44 -0.87
N VAL A 23 4.53 -0.39 -1.26
CA VAL A 23 4.25 0.98 -0.82
C VAL A 23 2.88 1.45 -1.31
N MET A 24 2.53 1.21 -2.58
CA MET A 24 1.22 1.58 -3.13
C MET A 24 0.07 0.91 -2.38
N VAL A 25 0.18 -0.40 -2.13
CA VAL A 25 -0.82 -1.15 -1.36
C VAL A 25 -0.89 -0.64 0.09
N GLY A 26 0.25 -0.36 0.71
CA GLY A 26 0.32 0.20 2.06
C GLY A 26 -0.36 1.56 2.18
N ILE A 27 -0.15 2.46 1.22
CA ILE A 27 -0.80 3.78 1.18
C ILE A 27 -2.31 3.61 1.02
N ALA A 28 -2.75 2.78 0.07
CA ALA A 28 -4.18 2.55 -0.15
C ALA A 28 -4.88 2.03 1.13
N PHE A 29 -4.24 1.08 1.82
CA PHE A 29 -4.77 0.54 3.07
C PHE A 29 -4.79 1.58 4.21
N ALA A 30 -3.71 2.36 4.35
CA ALA A 30 -3.61 3.41 5.35
C ALA A 30 -4.67 4.50 5.14
N VAL A 31 -4.88 4.94 3.89
CA VAL A 31 -5.92 5.92 3.54
C VAL A 31 -7.30 5.36 3.83
N ALA A 32 -7.58 4.11 3.43
CA ALA A 32 -8.87 3.47 3.69
C ALA A 32 -9.17 3.38 5.20
N MET A 33 -8.18 2.99 6.01
CA MET A 33 -8.33 2.96 7.47
C MET A 33 -8.52 4.35 8.06
N PHE A 34 -7.75 5.35 7.60
CA PHE A 34 -7.85 6.72 8.08
C PHE A 34 -9.23 7.32 7.80
N VAL A 35 -9.74 7.16 6.58
CA VAL A 35 -11.08 7.63 6.20
C VAL A 35 -12.15 6.93 7.04
N ARG A 36 -12.09 5.60 7.19
CA ARG A 36 -13.03 4.86 8.05
C ARG A 36 -13.01 5.34 9.49
N LYS A 37 -11.81 5.63 10.03
CA LYS A 37 -11.66 6.15 11.39
C LYS A 37 -12.27 7.55 11.50
N LYS A 38 -12.03 8.43 10.53
CA LYS A 38 -12.57 9.80 10.50
C LYS A 38 -14.09 9.82 10.40
N VAL A 39 -14.67 9.04 9.49
CA VAL A 39 -16.14 8.92 9.36
C VAL A 39 -16.76 8.46 10.67
N ARG A 40 -16.16 7.45 11.33
CA ARG A 40 -16.66 6.95 12.62
C ARG A 40 -16.49 7.95 13.76
N GLU A 41 -15.48 8.82 13.71
CA GLU A 41 -15.29 9.90 14.68
C GLU A 41 -16.34 11.02 14.49
N GLU A 42 -16.68 11.33 13.24
CA GLU A 42 -17.73 12.31 12.90
C GLU A 42 -19.12 11.79 13.28
N GLU A 43 -19.42 10.52 13.01
CA GLU A 43 -20.70 9.89 13.35
C GLU A 43 -20.94 9.80 14.86
N LYS A 44 -19.86 9.76 15.65
CA LYS A 44 -19.91 9.76 17.12
C LYS A 44 -20.00 11.16 17.73
N ARG A 45 -19.86 12.23 16.95
CA ARG A 45 -20.11 13.60 17.44
C ARG A 45 -21.61 13.85 17.38
N PRO A 46 -22.32 13.94 18.53
CA PRO A 46 -23.72 14.32 18.51
C PRO A 46 -23.86 15.71 17.89
N PRO A 47 -24.91 15.96 17.08
CA PRO A 47 -25.23 17.32 16.64
C PRO A 47 -25.43 18.17 17.89
N ARG A 48 -24.67 19.26 18.01
CA ARG A 48 -24.92 20.30 19.01
C ARG A 48 -26.11 21.14 18.58
#